data_AF-A0A2D6KX31-F1
#
_entry.id   AF-A0A2D6KX31-F1
#
_cell.length_a   1.000
_cell.length_b   1.000
_cell.length_c   1.000
_cell.angle_alpha   90.00
_cell.angle_beta   90.00
_cell.angle_gamma   90.00
#
_symmetry.space_group_name_H-M   'P 1'
#
loop_
_entity.id
_entity.type
_entity.pdbx_description
1 polymer ?
#
loop_
_entity_poly.entity_id
_entity_poly.type
_entity_poly.pdbx_seq_one_letter_code
_entity_poly.pdbx_strand_id
1 'polypeptide(L)' 'MAKKRGEFKVKKRLTQSEEFEIMKLVLDKFLWLGFGVMAFGLYQVFIASSQIGFTWIVVGVVVLVLFMMLIVREYEIIK' A
#
# COMPACT_ATOMS: atom_id res chain seq x y z
N MET A 1 25.81 46.15 4.39
CA MET A 1 25.95 44.68 4.43
C MET A 1 24.75 44.09 5.17
N ALA A 2 23.83 43.43 4.46
CA ALA A 2 22.61 42.85 5.05
C ALA A 2 22.82 41.37 5.39
N LYS A 3 22.66 41.04 6.67
CA LYS A 3 22.81 39.69 7.24
C LYS A 3 21.61 38.81 6.85
N LYS A 4 21.79 37.89 5.90
CA LYS A 4 20.80 36.82 5.60
C LYS A 4 20.65 35.93 6.84
N ARG A 5 19.52 36.05 7.54
CA ARG A 5 19.13 35.07 8.58
C ARG A 5 18.81 33.75 7.88
N GLY A 6 19.48 32.68 8.29
CA GLY A 6 19.15 31.33 7.84
C GLY A 6 17.75 30.97 8.31
N GLU A 7 16.88 30.59 7.37
CA GLU A 7 15.54 30.12 7.69
C GLU A 7 15.64 28.72 8.32
N PHE A 8 15.24 28.63 9.59
CA PHE A 8 15.07 27.36 10.26
C PHE A 8 13.87 26.67 9.62
N LYS A 9 14.13 25.70 8.72
CA LYS A 9 13.09 24.90 8.06
C LYS A 9 12.38 24.05 9.11
N VAL A 10 11.32 24.59 9.71
CA VAL A 10 10.46 23.86 10.64
C VAL A 10 9.96 22.61 9.91
N LYS A 11 10.30 21.42 10.43
CA LYS A 11 9.75 20.16 9.92
C LYS A 11 8.24 20.22 10.15
N LYS A 12 7.48 20.41 9.07
CA LYS A 12 6.02 20.39 9.11
C LYS A 12 5.60 19.03 9.68
N ARG A 13 4.98 19.03 10.84
CA ARG A 13 4.24 17.86 11.33
C ARG A 13 2.97 17.79 10.51
N LEU A 14 2.69 16.61 9.96
CA LEU A 14 1.47 16.39 9.21
C LEU A 14 0.29 16.49 10.17
N THR A 15 -0.79 17.10 9.70
CA THR A 15 -2.07 17.10 10.38
C THR A 15 -2.70 15.71 10.28
N GLN A 16 -3.53 15.33 11.25
CA GLN A 16 -4.24 14.03 11.24
C GLN A 16 -5.01 13.77 9.93
N SER A 17 -5.51 14.83 9.30
CA SER A 17 -6.16 14.81 7.98
C SER A 17 -5.20 14.40 6.86
N GLU A 18 -3.96 14.92 6.85
CA GLU A 18 -2.95 14.55 5.86
C GLU A 18 -2.46 13.10 6.06
N GLU A 19 -2.35 12.64 7.32
CA GLU A 19 -1.99 11.24 7.62
C GLU A 19 -3.05 10.26 7.11
N PHE A 20 -4.33 10.62 7.24
CA PHE A 20 -5.44 9.82 6.71
C PHE A 20 -5.44 9.77 5.18
N GLU A 21 -5.14 10.88 4.50
CA GLU A 21 -5.00 10.91 3.04
C GLU A 21 -3.85 10.03 2.56
N ILE A 22 -2.71 10.06 3.26
CA ILE A 22 -1.57 9.19 2.97
C ILE A 22 -1.97 7.72 3.14
N MET A 23 -2.70 7.37 4.21
CA MET A 23 -3.15 5.99 4.40
C MET A 23 -4.05 5.50 3.24
N LYS A 24 -4.95 6.34 2.72
CA LYS A 24 -5.76 5.98 1.54
C LYS A 24 -4.92 5.76 0.29
N LEU A 25 -3.93 6.62 0.06
CA LEU A 25 -3.01 6.47 -1.07
C LEU A 25 -2.18 5.20 -0.96
N VAL A 26 -1.74 4.86 0.25
CA VAL A 26 -0.98 3.65 0.54
C VAL A 26 -1.85 2.40 0.34
N LEU A 27 -3.09 2.42 0.82
CA LEU A 27 -4.06 1.34 0.60
C LEU A 27 -4.27 1.07 -0.90
N ASP A 28 -4.42 2.12 -1.71
CA ASP A 28 -4.55 2.01 -3.16
C ASP A 28 -3.32 1.32 -3.79
N LYS A 29 -2.11 1.71 -3.40
CA LYS A 29 -0.88 1.06 -3.93
C LYS A 29 -0.78 -0.42 -3.57
N PHE A 30 -1.19 -0.82 -2.37
CA PHE A 30 -1.20 -2.22 -1.97
C PHE A 30 -2.29 -3.03 -2.69
N LEU A 31 -3.47 -2.44 -2.89
CA LEU A 31 -4.55 -3.04 -3.68
C LEU A 31 -4.11 -3.34 -5.11
N TRP A 32 -3.40 -2.40 -5.74
CA TRP A 32 -2.80 -2.59 -7.06
C TRP A 32 -1.83 -3.76 -7.11
N LEU A 33 -1.05 -3.99 -6.05
CA LEU A 33 -0.10 -5.10 -5.97
C LEU A 33 -0.82 -6.45 -5.95
N GLY A 34 -1.80 -6.61 -5.07
CA GLY A 34 -2.59 -7.85 -5.03
C GLY A 34 -3.42 -8.07 -6.28
N PHE A 35 -3.99 -7.00 -6.84
CA PHE A 35 -4.69 -7.06 -8.11
C PHE A 35 -3.79 -7.54 -9.25
N GLY A 36 -2.54 -7.04 -9.31
CA GLY A 36 -1.55 -7.49 -10.29
C GLY A 36 -1.26 -8.99 -10.18
N VAL A 37 -1.09 -9.50 -8.97
CA VAL A 37 -0.86 -10.94 -8.73
C VAL A 37 -2.08 -11.77 -9.12
N MET A 38 -3.29 -11.31 -8.80
CA MET A 38 -4.53 -12.00 -9.19
C MET A 38 -4.75 -11.98 -10.70
N ALA A 39 -4.48 -10.86 -11.37
CA ALA A 39 -4.55 -10.75 -12.83
C ALA A 39 -3.53 -11.68 -13.51
N PHE A 40 -2.32 -11.78 -12.96
CA PHE A 40 -1.33 -12.74 -13.42
C PHE A 40 -1.78 -14.19 -13.21
N GLY A 41 -2.39 -14.50 -12.05
CA GLY A 41 -2.96 -15.82 -11.80
C GLY A 41 -4.08 -16.17 -12.79
N LEU A 42 -4.94 -15.21 -13.11
CA LEU A 42 -5.95 -15.38 -14.15
C LEU A 42 -5.33 -15.65 -15.52
N TYR A 43 -4.28 -14.92 -15.89
CA TYR A 43 -3.53 -15.17 -17.13
C TYR A 43 -2.95 -16.60 -17.17
N GLN A 44 -2.41 -17.08 -16.05
CA GLN A 44 -1.86 -18.44 -15.94
C GLN A 44 -2.92 -19.56 -16.10
N VAL A 45 -4.19 -19.29 -15.80
CA VAL A 45 -5.29 -20.23 -16.09
C VAL A 45 -5.38 -20.52 -17.59
N PHE A 46 -5.14 -19.51 -18.44
CA PHE A 46 -5.24 -19.65 -19.90
C PHE A 46 -4.00 -20.26 -20.55
N ILE A 47 -2.81 -20.04 -19.99
CA ILE A 47 -1.54 -20.44 -20.65
C ILE A 47 -0.86 -21.67 -20.04
N ALA A 48 -1.18 -22.03 -18.80
CA ALA A 48 -0.52 -23.12 -18.08
C ALA A 48 -1.51 -24.18 -17.59
N SER A 49 -2.18 -23.93 -16.47
CA SER A 49 -3.23 -24.80 -15.95
C SER A 49 -4.11 -24.06 -14.95
N SER A 50 -5.35 -24.51 -14.81
CA SER A 50 -6.28 -23.95 -13.82
C SER A 50 -5.73 -24.07 -12.39
N GLN A 51 -5.03 -25.17 -12.07
CA GLN A 51 -4.44 -25.37 -10.76
C GLN A 51 -3.36 -24.31 -10.45
N ILE A 52 -2.47 -24.03 -11.42
CA ILE A 52 -1.40 -23.02 -11.24
C ILE A 52 -2.03 -21.62 -11.13
N GLY A 53 -2.98 -21.29 -11.99
CA GLY A 53 -3.64 -19.98 -11.97
C GLY A 53 -4.40 -19.71 -10.67
N PHE A 54 -5.18 -20.68 -10.18
CA PHE A 54 -5.86 -20.55 -8.88
C PHE A 54 -4.87 -20.44 -7.72
N THR A 55 -3.73 -21.12 -7.76
CA THR A 55 -2.67 -20.98 -6.75
C THR A 55 -2.16 -19.54 -6.69
N TRP A 56 -1.88 -18.92 -7.84
CA TRP A 56 -1.46 -17.51 -7.89
C TRP A 56 -2.55 -16.54 -7.41
N ILE A 57 -3.82 -16.81 -7.71
CA ILE A 57 -4.94 -16.00 -7.20
C ILE A 57 -5.01 -16.08 -5.67
N VAL A 58 -4.88 -17.29 -5.10
CA VAL A 58 -4.84 -17.47 -3.64
C VAL A 58 -3.66 -16.73 -3.01
N VAL A 59 -2.47 -16.78 -3.64
CA VAL A 59 -1.32 -15.99 -3.18
C VAL A 59 -1.62 -14.49 -3.19
N GLY A 60 -2.26 -13.98 -4.25
CA GLY A 60 -2.66 -12.57 -4.33
C GLY A 60 -3.62 -12.17 -3.19
N VAL A 61 -4.58 -13.02 -2.86
CA VAL A 61 -5.50 -12.81 -1.72
C VAL A 61 -4.74 -12.80 -0.40
N VAL A 62 -3.84 -13.77 -0.18
CA VAL A 62 -3.03 -13.83 1.05
C VAL A 62 -2.17 -12.57 1.21
N VAL A 63 -1.56 -12.09 0.13
CA VAL A 63 -0.77 -10.84 0.14
C VAL A 63 -1.63 -9.65 0.53
N LEU A 64 -2.83 -9.51 -0.02
CA LEU A 64 -3.75 -8.42 0.34
C LEU A 64 -4.18 -8.49 1.82
N VAL A 65 -4.46 -9.69 2.33
CA VAL A 65 -4.83 -9.88 3.73
C VAL A 65 -3.67 -9.50 4.66
N LEU A 66 -2.44 -9.89 4.33
CA LEU A 66 -1.26 -9.52 5.12
C LEU A 66 -1.05 -8.00 5.15
N PHE A 67 -1.17 -7.32 4.00
CA PHE A 67 -1.06 -5.86 3.95
C PHE A 67 -2.21 -5.17 4.69
N MET A 68 -3.44 -5.68 4.57
CA MET A 68 -4.58 -5.16 5.34
C MET A 68 -4.32 -5.26 6.84
N MET A 69 -3.85 -6.41 7.35
CA MET A 69 -3.51 -6.57 8.77
C MET A 69 -2.42 -5.58 9.23
N LEU A 70 -1.41 -5.34 8.39
CA LEU A 70 -0.35 -4.38 8.69
C LEU A 70 -0.91 -2.95 8.77
N ILE A 71 -1.71 -2.53 7.78
CA ILE A 71 -2.30 -1.19 7.73
C ILE A 71 -3.24 -0.93 8.92
N VAL A 72 -4.10 -1.90 9.25
CA VAL A 72 -5.02 -1.77 10.41
C VAL A 72 -4.23 -1.61 11.71
N ARG A 73 -3.16 -2.38 11.88
CA ARG A 73 -2.28 -2.24 13.05
C ARG A 73 -1.64 -0.86 13.15
N GLU A 74 -1.13 -0.32 12.04
CA GLU A 74 -0.57 1.04 12.04
C GLU A 74 -1.64 2.10 12.33
N TYR A 75 -2.86 1.93 11.81
CA TYR A 75 -3.96 2.85 12.08
C TYR A 75 -4.40 2.85 13.55
N GLU A 76 -4.42 1.68 14.19
CA GLU A 76 -4.72 1.56 15.63
C GLU A 76 -3.62 2.17 16.50
N ILE A 77 -2.35 2.13 16.09
CA ILE A 77 -1.23 2.73 16.84
C ILE A 77 -1.27 4.27 16.78
N ILE A 78 -1.78 4.84 15.69
CA ILE A 78 -1.87 6.29 15.49
C ILE A 78 -3.06 6.91 16.26
N LYS A 79 -4.09 6.12 16.59
CA LYS A 79 -5.30 6.59 17.29
C LYS A 79 -5.14 6.59 18.81
#